data_AF-A0A2M9TR75-F1
#
_entry.id   AF-A0A2M9TR75-F1
#
_cell.length_a   1.000
_cell.length_b   1.000
_cell.length_c   1.000
_cell.angle_alpha   90.00
_cell.angle_beta   90.00
_cell.angle_gamma   90.00
#
_symmetry.space_group_name_H-M   'P 1'
#
loop_
_entity.id
_entity.type
_entity.pdbx_description
1 polymer ?
#
loop_
_entity_poly.entity_id
_entity_poly.type
_entity_poly.pdbx_seq_one_letter_code
_entity_poly.pdbx_strand_id
1 'polypeptide(L)'
;MEEQAYILMESYLAGDLSVDEKKDFEERLKTDSDFKEAFENYQNVSHQLEHKFKKHSEREAVKKSIDRVADSYFEKKSSNENNQTKKSSFKPWRIGVAAMILILVGIYAYQEFSTPVYSDYNQYATISFQSRGEENKNLKEAEEAFNSHQFAEAASYFETLVKENDNIEYKLYWAISLVETDEFEKADQLYLDILKSESVFVNEALWFGALSKLKQENNKATSQLLSQIPEESDRYEEAQKLYKKLN
;
A
#
# COMPACT_ATOMS: atom_id res chain seq x y z
N MET A 1 21.93 11.33 -10.76
CA MET A 1 22.03 11.61 -12.21
C MET A 1 20.91 10.96 -13.01
N GLU A 2 20.19 9.95 -12.49
CA GLU A 2 19.11 9.25 -13.22
C GLU A 2 17.77 10.01 -13.24
N GLU A 3 17.42 10.77 -12.19
CA GLU A 3 16.12 11.45 -12.07
C GLU A 3 15.84 12.48 -13.19
N GLN A 4 16.87 13.22 -13.61
CA GLN A 4 16.75 14.19 -14.71
C GLN A 4 16.55 13.52 -16.07
N ALA A 5 17.00 12.27 -16.24
CA ALA A 5 16.83 11.52 -17.49
C ALA A 5 15.36 11.09 -17.66
N TYR A 6 14.70 10.64 -16.60
CA TYR A 6 13.29 10.24 -16.65
C TYR A 6 12.34 11.41 -16.96
N ILE A 7 12.56 12.57 -16.32
CA ILE A 7 11.77 13.79 -16.59
C ILE A 7 11.90 14.21 -18.06
N LEU A 8 13.10 14.12 -18.63
CA LEU A 8 13.36 14.43 -20.03
C LEU A 8 12.66 13.45 -20.97
N MET A 9 12.67 12.16 -20.67
CA MET A 9 11.96 11.11 -21.43
C MET A 9 10.44 11.31 -21.39
N GLU A 10 9.89 11.63 -20.23
CA GLU A 10 8.45 11.92 -20.06
C GLU A 10 8.03 13.17 -20.84
N SER A 11 8.82 14.24 -20.74
CA SER A 11 8.58 15.49 -21.47
C SER A 11 8.63 15.30 -22.98
N TYR A 12 9.51 14.40 -23.49
CA TYR A 12 9.54 14.03 -24.91
C TYR A 12 8.29 13.26 -25.33
N LEU A 13 7.82 12.28 -24.53
CA LEU A 13 6.59 11.53 -24.81
C LEU A 13 5.33 12.40 -24.74
N ALA A 14 5.29 13.37 -23.83
CA ALA A 14 4.21 14.34 -23.68
C ALA A 14 4.20 15.41 -24.78
N GLY A 15 5.31 15.59 -25.51
CA GLY A 15 5.47 16.61 -26.54
C GLY A 15 5.76 18.01 -25.98
N ASP A 16 6.23 18.10 -24.74
CA ASP A 16 6.44 19.34 -23.99
C ASP A 16 7.87 19.92 -24.13
N LEU A 17 8.75 19.26 -24.88
CA LEU A 17 10.11 19.77 -25.15
C LEU A 17 10.08 20.92 -26.16
N SER A 18 10.95 21.91 -25.92
CA SER A 18 11.23 22.94 -26.92
C SER A 18 11.91 22.34 -28.17
N VAL A 19 11.94 23.09 -29.26
CA VAL A 19 12.52 22.64 -30.54
C VAL A 19 13.99 22.27 -30.39
N ASP A 20 14.75 23.04 -29.61
CA ASP A 20 16.17 22.81 -29.37
C ASP A 20 16.38 21.58 -28.46
N GLU A 21 15.61 21.45 -27.37
CA GLU A 21 15.69 20.30 -26.46
C GLU A 21 15.28 18.99 -27.13
N LYS A 22 14.28 19.03 -28.01
CA LYS A 22 13.86 17.87 -28.80
C LYS A 22 14.96 17.42 -29.74
N LYS A 23 15.66 18.37 -30.37
CA LYS A 23 16.78 18.06 -31.27
C LYS A 23 17.93 17.40 -30.51
N ASP A 24 18.29 17.93 -29.35
CA ASP A 24 19.33 17.36 -28.48
C ASP A 24 18.94 15.96 -27.98
N PHE A 25 17.66 15.74 -27.67
CA PHE A 25 17.11 14.44 -27.29
C PHE A 25 17.20 13.41 -28.44
N GLU A 26 16.78 13.78 -29.64
CA GLU A 26 16.85 12.91 -30.82
C GLU A 26 18.29 12.62 -31.26
N GLU A 27 19.21 13.56 -31.06
CA GLU A 27 20.63 13.36 -31.29
C GLU A 27 21.22 12.37 -30.27
N ARG A 28 20.84 12.49 -29.00
CA ARG A 28 21.23 11.56 -27.94
C ARG A 28 20.69 10.15 -28.17
N LEU A 29 19.45 9.99 -28.62
CA LEU A 29 18.89 8.68 -29.02
C LEU A 29 19.68 7.99 -30.15
N LYS A 30 20.39 8.74 -30.99
CA LYS A 30 21.20 8.20 -32.10
C LYS A 30 22.64 7.91 -31.70
N THR A 31 23.17 8.63 -30.72
CA THR A 31 24.60 8.63 -30.36
C THR A 31 24.89 7.83 -29.09
N ASP A 32 23.90 7.68 -28.20
CA ASP A 32 24.00 7.03 -26.90
C ASP A 32 23.10 5.79 -26.86
N SER A 33 23.72 4.61 -26.98
CA SER A 33 23.01 3.32 -27.01
C SER A 33 22.34 2.99 -25.68
N ASP A 34 22.96 3.38 -24.56
CA ASP A 34 22.44 3.09 -23.21
C ASP A 34 21.20 3.96 -22.94
N PHE A 35 21.24 5.24 -23.37
CA PHE A 35 20.09 6.14 -23.28
C PHE A 35 18.92 5.67 -24.15
N LYS A 36 19.21 5.12 -25.33
CA LYS A 36 18.18 4.56 -26.22
C LYS A 36 17.47 3.35 -25.59
N GLU A 37 18.22 2.40 -25.04
CA GLU A 37 17.66 1.22 -24.38
C GLU A 37 16.81 1.62 -23.15
N ALA A 38 17.31 2.55 -22.34
CA ALA A 38 16.55 3.09 -21.21
C ALA A 38 15.24 3.76 -21.64
N PHE A 39 15.25 4.51 -22.74
CA PHE A 39 14.05 5.17 -23.28
C PHE A 39 13.03 4.17 -23.84
N GLU A 40 13.47 3.12 -24.55
CA GLU A 40 12.58 2.07 -25.07
C GLU A 40 11.90 1.29 -23.92
N ASN A 41 12.65 0.99 -22.86
CA ASN A 41 12.11 0.36 -21.65
C ASN A 41 11.08 1.26 -20.95
N TYR A 42 11.40 2.55 -20.79
CA TYR A 42 10.50 3.54 -20.21
C TYR A 42 9.19 3.70 -21.01
N GLN A 43 9.29 3.74 -22.34
CA GLN A 43 8.13 3.82 -23.23
C GLN A 43 7.22 2.58 -23.11
N ASN A 44 7.80 1.39 -23.05
CA ASN A 44 7.05 0.14 -22.90
C ASN A 44 6.28 0.09 -21.57
N VAL A 45 6.92 0.47 -20.47
CA VAL A 45 6.28 0.52 -19.14
C VAL A 45 5.16 1.56 -19.11
N SER A 46 5.42 2.76 -19.66
CA SER A 46 4.44 3.85 -19.71
C SER A 46 3.20 3.48 -20.52
N HIS A 47 3.38 2.79 -21.65
CA HIS A 47 2.26 2.31 -22.48
C HIS A 47 1.42 1.23 -21.77
N GLN A 48 2.06 0.33 -21.03
CA GLN A 48 1.35 -0.69 -20.24
C GLN A 48 0.53 -0.10 -19.09
N LEU A 49 1.06 0.95 -18.43
CA LEU A 49 0.37 1.71 -17.40
C LEU A 49 -0.85 2.44 -17.99
N GLU A 50 -0.69 3.10 -19.13
CA GLU A 50 -1.81 3.78 -19.79
C GLU A 50 -2.97 2.83 -20.12
N HIS A 51 -2.65 1.59 -20.52
CA HIS A 51 -3.63 0.54 -20.76
C HIS A 51 -4.30 0.01 -19.49
N LYS A 52 -3.61 -0.04 -18.34
CA LYS A 52 -4.19 -0.47 -17.05
C LYS A 52 -5.12 0.58 -16.42
N PHE A 53 -4.88 1.87 -16.66
CA PHE A 53 -5.69 2.97 -16.10
C PHE A 53 -6.85 3.44 -17.01
N LYS A 54 -7.20 2.65 -18.03
CA LYS A 54 -8.34 2.89 -18.95
C LYS A 54 -9.72 2.55 -18.35
N LYS A 55 -9.93 2.68 -17.03
CA LYS A 55 -11.27 2.71 -16.43
C LYS A 55 -11.88 4.10 -16.67
N HIS A 56 -12.61 4.22 -17.78
CA HIS A 56 -13.18 5.46 -18.32
C HIS A 56 -14.07 6.27 -17.35
N SER A 57 -14.61 5.66 -16.30
CA SER A 57 -15.55 6.32 -15.37
C SER A 57 -14.89 7.33 -14.42
N GLU A 58 -13.64 7.09 -14.02
CA GLU A 58 -12.92 7.98 -13.09
C GLU A 58 -12.30 9.18 -13.82
N ARG A 59 -11.81 8.98 -15.05
CA ARG A 59 -11.27 10.06 -15.88
C ARG A 59 -12.33 11.09 -16.26
N GLU A 60 -13.57 10.69 -16.52
CA GLU A 60 -14.65 11.65 -16.86
C GLU A 60 -15.03 12.53 -15.66
N ALA A 61 -15.03 11.97 -14.45
CA ALA A 61 -15.32 12.73 -13.23
C ALA A 61 -14.18 13.74 -12.93
N VAL A 62 -12.94 13.31 -13.11
CA VAL A 62 -11.74 14.17 -12.95
C VAL A 62 -11.65 15.20 -14.07
N LYS A 63 -11.93 14.82 -15.31
CA LYS A 63 -11.95 15.77 -16.43
C LYS A 63 -13.04 16.81 -16.26
N LYS A 64 -14.25 16.42 -15.84
CA LYS A 64 -15.33 17.37 -15.54
C LYS A 64 -15.00 18.29 -14.36
N SER A 65 -14.28 17.82 -13.34
CA SER A 65 -13.85 18.70 -12.25
C SER A 65 -12.79 19.68 -12.72
N ILE A 66 -11.86 19.25 -13.58
CA ILE A 66 -10.85 20.10 -14.21
C ILE A 66 -11.48 21.13 -15.16
N ASP A 67 -12.38 20.70 -16.05
CA ASP A 67 -13.07 21.56 -17.01
C ASP A 67 -13.92 22.63 -16.29
N ARG A 68 -14.64 22.24 -15.23
CA ARG A 68 -15.41 23.18 -14.41
C ARG A 68 -14.54 24.22 -13.72
N VAL A 69 -13.34 23.82 -13.29
CA VAL A 69 -12.35 24.73 -12.73
C VAL A 69 -11.77 25.62 -13.82
N ALA A 70 -11.48 25.08 -15.00
CA ALA A 70 -10.97 25.83 -16.16
C ALA A 70 -11.97 26.89 -16.63
N ASP A 71 -13.23 26.53 -16.84
CA ASP A 71 -14.30 27.45 -17.27
C ASP A 71 -14.46 28.60 -16.27
N SER A 72 -14.48 28.31 -14.96
CA SER A 72 -14.54 29.33 -13.92
C SER A 72 -13.32 30.26 -13.90
N TYR A 73 -12.19 29.81 -14.42
CA TYR A 73 -10.94 30.55 -14.50
C TYR A 73 -10.87 31.44 -15.76
N PHE A 74 -11.42 30.96 -16.89
CA PHE A 74 -11.42 31.68 -18.17
C PHE A 74 -12.59 32.66 -18.32
N GLU A 75 -13.77 32.37 -17.77
CA GLU A 75 -14.90 33.32 -17.75
C GLU A 75 -14.55 34.60 -16.97
N LYS A 76 -13.77 34.47 -15.89
CA LYS A 76 -13.35 35.61 -15.06
C LYS A 76 -12.30 36.50 -15.75
N LYS A 77 -11.69 36.04 -16.85
CA LYS A 77 -10.66 36.78 -17.59
C LYS A 77 -11.22 37.69 -18.68
N SER A 78 -12.53 37.61 -18.98
CA SER A 78 -13.17 38.36 -20.06
C SER A 78 -13.88 39.65 -19.60
N SER A 79 -13.82 40.01 -18.32
CA SER A 79 -14.58 41.16 -17.78
C SER A 79 -13.76 42.30 -17.18
N ASN A 80 -12.45 42.39 -17.42
CA ASN A 80 -11.69 43.57 -16.99
C ASN A 80 -10.49 43.86 -17.91
N GLU A 81 -10.78 44.45 -19.07
CA GLU A 81 -9.82 45.30 -19.77
C GLU A 81 -10.20 46.77 -19.52
N ASN A 82 -9.60 47.38 -18.50
CA ASN A 82 -9.11 48.76 -18.62
C ASN A 82 -8.18 49.15 -17.46
N ASN A 83 -7.12 49.87 -17.83
CA ASN A 83 -6.21 50.67 -17.02
C ASN A 83 -5.01 50.00 -16.33
N GLN A 84 -3.88 50.11 -17.04
CA GLN A 84 -2.58 50.61 -16.58
C GLN A 84 -2.29 50.60 -15.07
N THR A 85 -1.27 49.83 -14.66
CA THR A 85 -0.03 50.33 -14.04
C THR A 85 0.90 49.15 -13.73
N LYS A 86 2.19 49.30 -14.08
CA LYS A 86 3.24 48.36 -13.70
C LYS A 86 3.32 48.27 -12.17
N LYS A 87 2.85 47.17 -11.60
CA LYS A 87 3.27 46.65 -10.31
C LYS A 87 3.45 45.15 -10.50
N SER A 88 4.64 44.63 -10.19
CA SER A 88 4.97 43.21 -10.33
C SER A 88 3.92 42.38 -9.60
N SER A 89 2.98 41.80 -10.35
CA SER A 89 1.98 40.90 -9.78
C SER A 89 2.66 39.56 -9.60
N PHE A 90 2.99 39.19 -8.36
CA PHE A 90 3.17 37.79 -8.01
C PHE A 90 1.93 37.05 -8.51
N LYS A 91 2.09 36.26 -9.59
CA LYS A 91 1.02 35.46 -10.16
C LYS A 91 0.81 34.25 -9.24
N PRO A 92 -0.29 34.18 -8.46
CA PRO A 92 -0.51 33.09 -7.51
C PRO A 92 -0.68 31.72 -8.18
N TRP A 93 -0.82 31.66 -9.51
CA TRP A 93 -0.98 30.40 -10.24
C TRP A 93 0.28 29.52 -10.27
N ARG A 94 1.49 30.11 -10.16
CA ARG A 94 2.74 29.32 -10.04
C ARG A 94 2.89 28.66 -8.66
N ILE A 95 2.14 29.12 -7.66
CA ILE A 95 2.13 28.56 -6.30
C ILE A 95 1.28 27.29 -6.25
N GLY A 96 0.23 27.18 -7.08
CA GLY A 96 -0.67 26.03 -7.10
C GLY A 96 0.01 24.72 -7.53
N VAL A 97 0.82 24.75 -8.60
CA VAL A 97 1.55 23.56 -9.09
C VAL A 97 2.64 23.15 -8.11
N ALA A 98 3.41 24.11 -7.59
CA ALA A 98 4.44 23.83 -6.58
C ALA A 98 3.84 23.29 -5.28
N ALA A 99 2.69 23.80 -4.83
CA ALA A 99 1.98 23.28 -3.66
C ALA A 99 1.49 21.84 -3.88
N MET A 100 1.04 21.51 -5.09
CA MET A 100 0.57 20.15 -5.41
C MET A 100 1.73 19.14 -5.44
N ILE A 101 2.88 19.51 -6.00
CA ILE A 101 4.11 18.71 -5.94
C ILE A 101 4.57 18.55 -4.49
N LEU A 102 4.56 19.62 -3.68
CA LEU A 102 4.93 19.55 -2.27
C LEU A 102 3.98 18.68 -1.43
N ILE A 103 2.68 18.68 -1.78
CA ILE A 103 1.71 17.78 -1.14
C ILE A 103 1.97 16.33 -1.54
N LEU A 104 2.23 16.04 -2.82
CA LEU A 104 2.53 14.68 -3.29
C LEU A 104 3.84 14.15 -2.70
N VAL A 105 4.90 14.97 -2.72
CA VAL A 105 6.18 14.64 -2.07
C VAL A 105 5.99 14.52 -0.55
N GLY A 106 5.16 15.36 0.06
CA GLY A 106 4.84 15.28 1.48
C GLY A 106 4.10 14.00 1.85
N ILE A 107 3.13 13.57 1.05
CA ILE A 107 2.40 12.29 1.25
C ILE A 107 3.34 11.11 1.03
N TYR A 108 4.15 11.13 -0.04
CA TYR A 108 5.12 10.07 -0.32
C TYR A 108 6.19 9.97 0.79
N ALA A 109 6.78 11.10 1.18
CA ALA A 109 7.73 11.16 2.29
C ALA A 109 7.07 10.72 3.61
N TYR A 110 5.82 11.10 3.86
CA TYR A 110 5.10 10.63 5.04
C TYR A 110 4.95 9.11 5.02
N GLN A 111 4.57 8.49 3.89
CA GLN A 111 4.38 7.05 3.79
C GLN A 111 5.68 6.24 3.86
N GLU A 112 6.79 6.84 3.41
CA GLU A 112 8.12 6.23 3.44
C GLU A 112 8.80 6.38 4.80
N PHE A 113 8.63 7.53 5.47
CA PHE A 113 9.29 7.85 6.74
C PHE A 113 8.37 7.72 7.98
N SER A 114 7.09 7.39 7.82
CA SER A 114 6.21 7.11 8.96
C SER A 114 6.62 5.81 9.65
N THR A 115 6.60 5.81 10.97
CA THR A 115 6.70 4.60 11.77
C THR A 115 5.56 3.66 11.41
N PRO A 116 5.84 2.41 11.00
CA PRO A 116 4.79 1.45 10.66
C PRO A 116 3.92 1.19 11.89
N VAL A 117 2.60 1.19 11.71
CA VAL A 117 1.65 0.88 12.78
C VAL A 117 0.85 -0.37 12.44
N TYR A 118 0.35 -1.05 13.47
CA TYR A 118 -0.42 -2.29 13.30
C TYR A 118 -1.57 -2.19 12.28
N SER A 119 -2.28 -1.06 12.25
CA SER A 119 -3.41 -0.81 11.34
C SER A 119 -3.01 -0.79 9.86
N ASP A 120 -1.72 -0.64 9.55
CA ASP A 120 -1.24 -0.70 8.17
C ASP A 120 -1.21 -2.16 7.65
N TYR A 121 -1.25 -3.15 8.55
CA TYR A 121 -0.97 -4.56 8.26
C TYR A 121 -2.04 -5.54 8.75
N ASN A 122 -3.01 -5.12 9.56
CA ASN A 122 -4.01 -6.01 10.18
C ASN A 122 -5.14 -6.45 9.23
N GLN A 123 -4.81 -6.75 7.98
CA GLN A 123 -5.77 -7.24 7.00
C GLN A 123 -5.91 -8.76 7.10
N TYR A 124 -7.13 -9.22 7.37
CA TYR A 124 -7.43 -10.65 7.47
C TYR A 124 -8.09 -11.15 6.19
N ALA A 125 -7.61 -12.28 5.69
CA ALA A 125 -8.33 -13.00 4.66
C ALA A 125 -9.63 -13.58 5.26
N THR A 126 -10.68 -13.62 4.44
CA THR A 126 -11.90 -14.36 4.79
C THR A 126 -11.55 -15.84 4.96
N ILE A 127 -11.97 -16.42 6.08
CA ILE A 127 -11.73 -17.82 6.40
C ILE A 127 -12.94 -18.64 6.00
N SER A 128 -12.71 -19.88 5.56
CA SER A 128 -13.79 -20.84 5.31
C SER A 128 -13.33 -22.24 5.66
N PHE A 129 -14.00 -22.86 6.62
CA PHE A 129 -13.67 -24.21 7.07
C PHE A 129 -14.56 -25.24 6.41
N GLN A 130 -13.96 -26.28 5.83
CA GLN A 130 -14.73 -27.41 5.33
C GLN A 130 -15.17 -28.30 6.49
N SER A 131 -16.48 -28.35 6.76
CA SER A 131 -17.03 -29.32 7.72
C SER A 131 -16.82 -30.74 7.21
N ARG A 132 -16.04 -31.55 7.96
CA ARG A 132 -15.91 -32.98 7.74
C ARG A 132 -16.79 -33.74 8.74
N GLY A 133 -18.13 -33.62 8.62
CA GLY A 133 -19.07 -34.35 9.48
C GLY A 133 -20.38 -33.61 9.75
N GLU A 134 -21.05 -33.97 10.85
CA GLU A 134 -22.15 -33.17 11.41
C GLU A 134 -21.70 -31.71 11.58
N GLU A 135 -22.57 -30.78 11.19
CA GLU A 135 -22.31 -29.34 11.19
C GLU A 135 -21.89 -28.91 12.60
N ASN A 136 -20.58 -28.71 12.83
CA ASN A 136 -20.10 -28.19 14.11
C ASN A 136 -20.54 -26.73 14.20
N LYS A 137 -21.61 -26.49 14.96
CA LYS A 137 -22.22 -25.17 15.14
C LYS A 137 -21.18 -24.13 15.58
N ASN A 138 -20.27 -24.47 16.49
CA ASN A 138 -19.23 -23.55 16.95
C ASN A 138 -18.26 -23.18 15.83
N LEU A 139 -17.95 -24.11 14.91
CA LEU A 139 -17.06 -23.83 13.78
C LEU A 139 -17.67 -22.81 12.82
N LYS A 140 -18.96 -22.96 12.53
CA LYS A 140 -19.70 -22.01 11.69
C LYS A 140 -19.83 -20.64 12.35
N GLU A 141 -20.18 -20.61 13.63
CA GLU A 141 -20.29 -19.35 14.38
C GLU A 141 -18.94 -18.64 14.54
N ALA A 142 -17.84 -19.39 14.70
CA ALA A 142 -16.48 -18.83 14.70
C ALA A 142 -16.12 -18.19 13.36
N GLU A 143 -16.40 -18.87 12.24
CA GLU A 143 -16.17 -18.38 10.88
C GLU A 143 -16.95 -17.10 10.60
N GLU A 144 -18.26 -17.11 10.89
CA GLU A 144 -19.14 -15.96 10.68
C GLU A 144 -18.70 -14.75 11.52
N ALA A 145 -18.37 -14.97 12.80
CA ALA A 145 -17.90 -13.92 13.70
C ALA A 145 -16.57 -13.33 13.25
N PHE A 146 -15.58 -14.18 12.92
CA PHE A 146 -14.26 -13.73 12.48
C PHE A 146 -14.34 -12.91 11.18
N ASN A 147 -15.06 -13.43 10.18
CA ASN A 147 -15.24 -12.75 8.90
C ASN A 147 -16.02 -11.43 9.04
N SER A 148 -16.90 -11.34 10.05
CA SER A 148 -17.64 -10.12 10.40
C SER A 148 -16.87 -9.19 11.36
N HIS A 149 -15.61 -9.48 11.66
CA HIS A 149 -14.75 -8.72 12.58
C HIS A 149 -15.30 -8.62 14.02
N GLN A 150 -16.15 -9.57 14.40
CA GLN A 150 -16.65 -9.76 15.76
C GLN A 150 -15.65 -10.60 16.55
N PHE A 151 -14.47 -10.04 16.82
CA PHE A 151 -13.32 -10.79 17.32
C PHE A 151 -13.52 -11.33 18.75
N ALA A 152 -14.30 -10.67 19.59
CA ALA A 152 -14.60 -11.17 20.94
C ALA A 152 -15.46 -12.45 20.91
N GLU A 153 -16.48 -12.46 20.05
CA GLU A 153 -17.32 -13.61 19.79
C GLU A 153 -16.50 -14.73 19.12
N ALA A 154 -15.73 -14.39 18.09
CA ALA A 154 -14.84 -15.34 17.41
C ALA A 154 -13.86 -16.00 18.38
N ALA A 155 -13.21 -15.23 19.26
CA ALA A 155 -12.30 -15.75 20.27
C ALA A 155 -12.98 -16.75 21.21
N SER A 156 -14.24 -16.49 21.60
CA SER A 156 -15.02 -17.39 22.47
C SER A 156 -15.34 -18.72 21.77
N TYR A 157 -15.70 -18.67 20.49
CA TYR A 157 -15.96 -19.88 19.70
C TYR A 157 -14.69 -20.68 19.42
N PHE A 158 -13.59 -20.02 19.04
CA PHE A 158 -12.31 -20.68 18.84
C PHE A 158 -11.74 -21.29 20.13
N GLU A 159 -11.91 -20.64 21.28
CA GLU A 159 -11.55 -21.24 22.57
C GLU A 159 -12.26 -22.57 22.80
N THR A 160 -13.55 -22.64 22.47
CA THR A 160 -14.34 -23.87 22.61
C THR A 160 -13.85 -24.94 21.63
N LEU A 161 -13.63 -24.56 20.36
CA LEU A 161 -13.15 -25.47 19.32
C LEU A 161 -11.77 -26.06 19.64
N VAL A 162 -10.84 -25.25 20.16
CA VAL A 162 -9.48 -25.71 20.54
C VAL A 162 -9.54 -26.67 21.72
N LYS A 163 -10.47 -26.47 22.67
CA LYS A 163 -10.69 -27.41 23.80
C LYS A 163 -11.27 -28.75 23.34
N GLU A 164 -12.15 -28.74 22.33
CA GLU A 164 -12.75 -29.94 21.76
C GLU A 164 -11.77 -30.71 20.87
N ASN A 165 -10.97 -29.98 20.09
CA ASN A 165 -10.01 -30.52 19.15
C ASN A 165 -8.79 -29.60 19.08
N ASP A 166 -7.62 -30.14 19.45
CA ASP A 166 -6.35 -29.42 19.49
C ASP A 166 -5.80 -29.13 18.08
N ASN A 167 -6.52 -28.33 17.31
CA ASN A 167 -6.24 -28.02 15.93
C ASN A 167 -5.44 -26.71 15.81
N ILE A 168 -4.31 -26.77 15.10
CA ILE A 168 -3.38 -25.66 14.93
C ILE A 168 -4.00 -24.47 14.19
N GLU A 169 -4.86 -24.72 13.21
CA GLU A 169 -5.58 -23.66 12.49
C GLU A 169 -6.54 -22.90 13.41
N TYR A 170 -7.27 -23.62 14.27
CA TYR A 170 -8.15 -22.99 15.25
C TYR A 170 -7.36 -22.18 16.27
N LYS A 171 -6.19 -22.66 16.71
CA LYS A 171 -5.28 -21.88 17.57
C LYS A 171 -4.80 -20.60 16.90
N LEU A 172 -4.49 -20.65 15.60
CA LEU A 172 -4.04 -19.47 14.85
C LEU A 172 -5.12 -18.39 14.85
N TYR A 173 -6.34 -18.72 14.45
CA TYR A 173 -7.43 -17.74 14.40
C TYR A 173 -7.93 -17.32 15.78
N TRP A 174 -7.79 -18.19 16.79
CA TRP A 174 -7.98 -17.79 18.18
C TRP A 174 -6.97 -16.71 18.58
N ALA A 175 -5.68 -16.94 18.32
CA ALA A 175 -4.62 -16.00 18.66
C ALA A 175 -4.84 -14.65 17.96
N ILE A 176 -5.18 -14.65 16.68
CA ILE A 176 -5.50 -13.42 15.93
C ILE A 176 -6.68 -12.67 16.58
N SER A 177 -7.76 -13.39 16.91
CA SER A 177 -8.93 -12.78 17.56
C SER A 177 -8.57 -12.17 18.93
N LEU A 178 -7.70 -12.84 19.69
CA LEU A 178 -7.20 -12.34 20.98
C LEU A 178 -6.31 -11.10 20.83
N VAL A 179 -5.50 -11.02 19.77
CA VAL A 179 -4.73 -9.81 19.48
C VAL A 179 -5.66 -8.62 19.22
N GLU A 180 -6.80 -8.86 18.56
CA GLU A 180 -7.79 -7.81 18.30
C GLU A 180 -8.56 -7.39 19.55
N THR A 181 -8.69 -8.27 20.55
CA THR A 181 -9.25 -7.96 21.87
C THR A 181 -8.20 -7.55 22.91
N ASP A 182 -6.96 -7.30 22.48
CA ASP A 182 -5.81 -6.90 23.32
C ASP A 182 -5.44 -7.93 24.42
N GLU A 183 -5.82 -9.19 24.26
CA GLU A 183 -5.46 -10.32 25.13
C GLU A 183 -4.10 -10.93 24.75
N PHE A 184 -3.06 -10.09 24.78
CA PHE A 184 -1.75 -10.39 24.21
C PHE A 184 -1.03 -11.58 24.85
N GLU A 185 -1.08 -11.73 26.18
CA GLU A 185 -0.39 -12.83 26.87
C GLU A 185 -0.93 -14.19 26.44
N LYS A 186 -2.24 -14.29 26.24
CA LYS A 186 -2.89 -15.53 25.81
C LYS A 186 -2.59 -15.81 24.33
N ALA A 187 -2.63 -14.77 23.49
CA ALA A 187 -2.23 -14.86 22.09
C ALA A 187 -0.77 -15.34 21.95
N ASP A 188 0.14 -14.80 22.76
CA ASP A 188 1.56 -15.20 22.75
C ASP A 188 1.74 -16.68 23.07
N GLN A 189 1.01 -17.23 24.04
CA GLN A 189 1.09 -18.66 24.36
C GLN A 189 0.63 -19.52 23.17
N LEU A 190 -0.43 -19.11 22.49
CA LEU A 190 -0.93 -19.81 21.30
C LEU A 190 0.06 -19.74 20.14
N TYR A 191 0.63 -18.56 19.85
CA TYR A 191 1.66 -18.44 18.83
C TYR A 191 2.88 -19.30 19.17
N LEU A 192 3.38 -19.25 20.40
CA LEU A 192 4.51 -20.09 20.84
C LEU A 192 4.23 -21.59 20.70
N ASP A 193 3.00 -22.02 20.88
CA ASP A 193 2.60 -23.41 20.68
C ASP A 193 2.58 -23.78 19.20
N ILE A 194 2.02 -22.92 18.34
CA ILE A 194 2.02 -23.10 16.88
C ILE A 194 3.46 -23.16 16.34
N LEU A 195 4.35 -22.28 16.80
CA LEU A 195 5.75 -22.21 16.38
C LEU A 195 6.57 -23.46 16.74
N LYS A 196 6.14 -24.26 17.73
CA LYS A 196 6.78 -25.53 18.10
C LYS A 196 6.27 -26.71 17.26
N SER A 197 5.22 -26.51 16.47
CA SER A 197 4.66 -27.54 15.60
C SER A 197 5.37 -27.60 14.24
N GLU A 198 5.20 -28.69 13.51
CA GLU A 198 5.66 -28.84 12.11
C GLU A 198 4.56 -28.41 11.11
N SER A 199 3.66 -27.51 11.53
CA SER A 199 2.48 -27.13 10.77
C SER A 199 2.78 -26.12 9.65
N VAL A 200 1.96 -26.14 8.60
CA VAL A 200 1.96 -25.12 7.54
C VAL A 200 1.66 -23.71 8.07
N PHE A 201 1.04 -23.61 9.25
CA PHE A 201 0.67 -22.34 9.89
C PHE A 201 1.82 -21.66 10.65
N VAL A 202 3.02 -22.25 10.72
CA VAL A 202 4.17 -21.66 11.42
C VAL A 202 4.53 -20.27 10.87
N ASN A 203 4.55 -20.12 9.54
CA ASN A 203 4.87 -18.84 8.92
C ASN A 203 3.79 -17.77 9.19
N GLU A 204 2.52 -18.17 9.22
CA GLU A 204 1.43 -17.25 9.58
C GLU A 204 1.47 -16.89 11.07
N ALA A 205 1.84 -17.82 11.96
CA ALA A 205 2.05 -17.52 13.37
C ALA A 205 3.22 -16.56 13.60
N LEU A 206 4.31 -16.67 12.83
CA LEU A 206 5.40 -15.68 12.86
C LEU A 206 4.91 -14.31 12.42
N TRP A 207 4.16 -14.23 11.31
CA TRP A 207 3.63 -12.98 10.78
C TRP A 207 2.67 -12.31 11.77
N PHE A 208 1.57 -12.98 12.14
CA PHE A 208 0.58 -12.39 13.05
C PHE A 208 1.12 -12.21 14.47
N GLY A 209 2.05 -13.05 14.92
CA GLY A 209 2.79 -12.84 16.17
C GLY A 209 3.64 -11.56 16.12
N ALA A 210 4.31 -11.28 15.00
CA ALA A 210 5.04 -10.03 14.82
C ALA A 210 4.11 -8.82 14.81
N LEU A 211 2.94 -8.92 14.17
CA LEU A 211 1.91 -7.87 14.18
C LEU A 211 1.34 -7.64 15.58
N SER A 212 1.13 -8.70 16.37
CA SER A 212 0.77 -8.58 17.80
C SER A 212 1.80 -7.75 18.57
N LYS A 213 3.10 -8.00 18.35
CA LYS A 213 4.17 -7.20 18.96
C LYS A 213 4.21 -5.77 18.45
N LEU A 214 3.87 -5.56 17.18
CA LEU A 214 3.79 -4.22 16.59
C LEU A 214 2.63 -3.43 17.23
N LYS A 215 1.48 -4.06 17.47
CA LYS A 215 0.33 -3.46 18.17
C LYS A 215 0.69 -3.04 19.61
N GLN A 216 1.58 -3.78 20.25
CA GLN A 216 2.14 -3.47 21.57
C GLN A 216 3.33 -2.48 21.52
N GLU A 217 3.61 -1.87 20.36
CA GLU A 217 4.74 -0.95 20.14
C GLU A 217 6.12 -1.56 20.41
N ASN A 218 6.23 -2.90 20.40
CA ASN A 218 7.46 -3.62 20.67
C ASN A 218 8.22 -3.96 19.37
N ASN A 219 8.77 -2.92 18.74
CA ASN A 219 9.48 -3.02 17.46
C ASN A 219 10.62 -4.05 17.48
N LYS A 220 11.33 -4.19 18.60
CA LYS A 220 12.41 -5.17 18.74
C LYS A 220 11.88 -6.60 18.60
N ALA A 221 10.83 -6.94 19.34
CA ALA A 221 10.22 -8.28 19.27
C ALA A 221 9.55 -8.51 17.90
N THR A 222 8.94 -7.49 17.31
CA THR A 222 8.42 -7.53 15.93
C THR A 222 9.52 -7.90 14.95
N SER A 223 10.64 -7.17 14.91
CA SER A 223 11.76 -7.46 13.99
C SER A 223 12.34 -8.87 14.21
N GLN A 224 12.45 -9.32 15.46
CA GLN A 224 12.92 -10.68 15.76
C GLN A 224 12.01 -11.76 15.16
N LEU A 225 10.69 -11.61 15.25
CA LEU A 225 9.75 -12.56 14.66
C LEU A 225 9.75 -12.48 13.12
N LEU A 226 9.77 -11.28 12.54
CA LEU A 226 9.82 -11.10 11.09
C LEU A 226 11.08 -11.71 10.46
N SER A 227 12.23 -11.63 11.13
CA SER A 227 13.49 -12.22 10.63
C SER A 227 13.50 -13.74 10.55
N GLN A 228 12.56 -14.42 11.21
CA GLN A 228 12.43 -15.87 11.20
C GLN A 228 11.56 -16.37 10.04
N ILE A 229 10.86 -15.49 9.34
CA ILE A 229 10.03 -15.86 8.18
C ILE A 229 10.97 -16.18 7.02
N PRO A 230 10.92 -17.41 6.46
CA PRO A 230 11.87 -17.85 5.46
C PRO A 230 11.50 -17.34 4.06
N GLU A 231 12.47 -17.34 3.13
CA GLU A 231 12.34 -16.73 1.80
C GLU A 231 11.26 -17.38 0.93
N GLU A 232 11.00 -18.68 1.14
CA GLU A 232 9.96 -19.45 0.47
C GLU A 232 8.53 -19.16 0.97
N SER A 233 8.37 -18.38 2.04
CA SER A 233 7.05 -18.03 2.56
C SER A 233 6.36 -16.98 1.70
N ASP A 234 5.05 -17.17 1.46
CA ASP A 234 4.19 -16.15 0.83
C ASP A 234 4.21 -14.80 1.59
N ARG A 235 4.58 -14.81 2.88
CA ARG A 235 4.69 -13.62 3.73
C ARG A 235 6.07 -12.94 3.67
N TYR A 236 7.06 -13.54 3.00
CA TYR A 236 8.43 -13.07 3.07
C TYR A 236 8.61 -11.62 2.60
N GLU A 237 8.06 -11.27 1.44
CA GLU A 237 8.20 -9.90 0.91
C GLU A 237 7.58 -8.85 1.86
N GLU A 238 6.43 -9.16 2.42
CA GLU A 238 5.70 -8.28 3.34
C GLU A 238 6.45 -8.14 4.67
N ALA A 239 6.97 -9.25 5.18
CA ALA A 239 7.82 -9.30 6.37
C ALA A 239 9.11 -8.48 6.20
N GLN A 240 9.79 -8.60 5.06
CA GLN A 240 11.02 -7.85 4.79
C GLN A 240 10.76 -6.35 4.63
N LYS A 241 9.64 -5.96 4.02
CA LYS A 241 9.24 -4.54 3.93
C LYS A 241 9.03 -3.95 5.33
N LEU A 242 8.26 -4.62 6.18
CA LEU A 242 8.03 -4.16 7.55
C LEU A 242 9.33 -4.18 8.38
N TYR A 243 10.14 -5.23 8.26
CA TYR A 243 11.43 -5.33 8.95
C TYR A 243 12.36 -4.15 8.62
N LYS A 244 12.44 -3.75 7.35
CA LYS A 244 13.24 -2.59 6.90
C LYS A 244 12.69 -1.25 7.41
N LYS A 245 11.38 -1.12 7.61
CA LYS A 245 10.80 0.12 8.18
C LYS A 245 11.07 0.27 9.68
N LEU A 246 11.35 -0.84 10.37
CA LEU A 246 11.59 -0.87 11.82
C LEU A 246 13.07 -0.70 12.20
N ASN A 247 14.00 -0.78 11.25
CA ASN A 247 15.45 -0.76 11.47
C ASN A 247 16.15 0.27 10.58
#